data_AF-A0A844GRR7-F1
#
_entry.id   AF-A0A844GRR7-F1
#
_cell.length_a   1.000
_cell.length_b   1.000
_cell.length_c   1.000
_cell.angle_alpha   90.00
_cell.angle_beta   90.00
_cell.angle_gamma   90.00
#
_symmetry.space_group_name_H-M   'P 1'
#
loop_
_entity.id
_entity.type
_entity.pdbx_description
1 polymer ?
#
loop_
_entity_poly.entity_id
_entity_poly.type
_entity_poly.pdbx_seq_one_letter_code
_entity_poly.pdbx_strand_id
1 'polypeptide(L)'
;MNIILFLITNSLKIFGLFWIAGGLFVCLEVLKSSRMDKYIKAIDFNHKPDYKEYIFSLAIGLLTLLSGVTLLVSQNIAILFLGLLIITQLMFFDFREKKFKASQTDSDKENYSISPQTYNAYLTSIYVTIFALIRYCLNIFVN
;
A
#
# COMPACT_ATOMS: atom_id res chain seq x y z
N MET A 1 -5.21 9.02 -32.17
CA MET A 1 -5.08 8.75 -30.72
C MET A 1 -6.45 8.91 -30.08
N ASN A 2 -7.02 7.86 -29.49
CA ASN A 2 -8.34 7.90 -28.87
C ASN A 2 -8.34 8.87 -27.67
N ILE A 3 -9.24 9.86 -27.64
CA ILE A 3 -9.34 10.88 -26.56
C ILE A 3 -9.47 10.20 -25.19
N ILE A 4 -10.21 9.10 -25.10
CA ILE A 4 -10.40 8.35 -23.86
C ILE A 4 -9.07 7.76 -23.38
N LEU A 5 -8.29 7.17 -24.29
CA LEU A 5 -6.97 6.62 -23.97
C LEU A 5 -5.99 7.70 -23.52
N PHE A 6 -6.03 8.88 -24.15
CA PHE A 6 -5.22 10.03 -23.75
C PHE A 6 -5.59 10.52 -22.34
N LEU A 7 -6.88 10.69 -22.05
CA LEU A 7 -7.35 11.13 -20.74
C LEU A 7 -6.95 10.14 -19.63
N ILE A 8 -7.24 8.84 -19.81
CA ILE A 8 -6.90 7.82 -18.81
C ILE A 8 -5.39 7.74 -18.58
N THR A 9 -4.60 7.79 -19.65
CA THR A 9 -3.13 7.73 -19.57
C THR A 9 -2.59 8.89 -18.72
N ASN A 10 -3.03 10.13 -18.96
CA ASN A 10 -2.54 11.29 -18.21
C ASN A 10 -3.05 11.31 -16.78
N SER A 11 -4.32 10.92 -16.54
CA SER A 11 -4.86 10.80 -15.19
C SER A 11 -4.08 9.80 -14.34
N LEU A 12 -3.73 8.64 -14.90
CA LEU A 12 -2.90 7.63 -14.23
C LEU A 12 -1.49 8.15 -13.91
N LYS A 13 -0.89 8.97 -14.79
CA LYS A 13 0.41 9.60 -14.52
C LYS A 13 0.33 10.61 -13.36
N ILE A 14 -0.64 11.51 -13.41
CA ILE A 14 -0.86 12.50 -12.34
C ILE A 14 -1.09 11.79 -11.02
N PHE A 15 -1.93 10.76 -11.03
CA PHE A 15 -2.16 9.92 -9.87
C PHE A 15 -0.87 9.25 -9.37
N GLY A 16 -0.04 8.74 -10.29
CA GLY A 16 1.28 8.17 -9.97
C GLY A 16 2.17 9.10 -9.14
N LEU A 17 2.14 10.42 -9.39
CA LEU A 17 2.88 11.39 -8.56
C LEU A 17 2.39 11.41 -7.11
N PHE A 18 1.08 11.50 -6.91
CA PHE A 18 0.47 11.46 -5.57
C PHE A 18 0.70 10.10 -4.89
N TRP A 19 0.68 9.03 -5.67
CA TRP A 19 0.89 7.66 -5.19
C TRP A 19 2.33 7.46 -4.69
N ILE A 20 3.32 8.01 -5.39
CA ILE A 20 4.72 8.04 -4.93
C ILE A 20 4.83 8.78 -3.60
N ALA A 21 4.21 9.96 -3.48
CA ALA A 21 4.23 10.71 -2.23
C ALA A 21 3.64 9.88 -1.08
N GLY A 22 2.48 9.24 -1.30
CA GLY A 22 1.84 8.36 -0.33
C GLY A 22 2.75 7.19 0.10
N GLY A 23 3.38 6.50 -0.87
CA GLY A 23 4.32 5.43 -0.59
C GLY A 23 5.54 5.89 0.22
N LEU A 24 6.08 7.08 -0.10
CA LEU A 24 7.19 7.68 0.65
C LEU A 24 6.79 7.98 2.09
N PHE A 25 5.60 8.56 2.31
CA PHE A 25 5.09 8.83 3.65
C PHE A 25 4.95 7.54 4.47
N VAL A 26 4.40 6.47 3.89
CA VAL A 26 4.28 5.18 4.57
C VAL A 26 5.66 4.63 4.95
N CYS A 27 6.63 4.64 4.02
CA CYS A 27 7.98 4.18 4.33
C CYS A 27 8.63 5.00 5.45
N LEU A 28 8.52 6.33 5.41
CA LEU A 28 9.07 7.21 6.44
C LEU A 28 8.44 6.96 7.80
N GLU A 29 7.12 6.76 7.85
CA GLU A 29 6.40 6.50 9.10
C GLU A 29 6.79 5.16 9.71
N VAL A 30 6.91 4.11 8.89
CA VAL A 30 7.38 2.79 9.34
C VAL A 30 8.82 2.85 9.88
N LEU A 31 9.70 3.60 9.22
CA LEU A 31 11.08 3.80 9.69
C LEU A 31 11.14 4.61 11.00
N LYS A 32 10.28 5.61 11.17
CA LYS A 32 10.17 6.37 12.42
C LYS A 32 9.64 5.49 13.55
N SER A 33 8.57 4.73 13.31
CA SER A 33 7.99 3.80 14.27
C SER A 33 9.02 2.77 14.74
N SER A 34 9.77 2.16 13.81
CA SER A 34 10.85 1.22 14.16
C SER A 34 11.96 1.84 15.01
N ARG A 35 12.25 3.14 14.84
CA ARG A 35 13.20 3.85 15.72
C ARG A 35 12.60 4.10 17.09
N MET A 36 11.32 4.46 17.17
CA MET A 36 10.62 4.63 18.44
C MET A 36 10.59 3.34 19.25
N ASP A 37 10.33 2.20 18.61
CA ASP A 37 10.38 0.89 19.25
C ASP A 37 11.74 0.60 19.93
N LYS A 38 12.85 1.07 19.35
CA LYS A 38 14.17 0.94 19.98
C LYS A 38 14.29 1.78 21.24
N TYR A 39 13.73 2.98 21.25
CA TYR A 39 13.71 3.84 22.44
C TYR A 39 12.79 3.29 23.52
N ILE A 40 11.60 2.80 23.15
CA ILE A 40 10.68 2.17 24.09
C ILE A 40 11.34 0.95 24.72
N LYS A 41 11.99 0.10 23.93
CA LYS A 41 12.71 -1.08 24.44
C LYS A 41 13.86 -0.72 25.40
N ALA A 42 14.45 0.47 25.28
CA ALA A 42 15.47 0.94 26.21
C ALA A 42 14.90 1.34 27.58
N ILE A 43 13.59 1.62 27.66
CA ILE A 43 12.88 2.02 28.88
C ILE A 43 12.09 0.84 29.45
N ASP A 44 11.47 0.03 28.58
CA ASP A 44 10.73 -1.19 28.91
C ASP A 44 11.38 -2.40 28.21
N PHE A 45 12.16 -3.17 28.99
CA PHE A 45 12.85 -4.37 28.51
C PHE A 45 11.89 -5.49 28.07
N ASN A 46 10.62 -5.44 28.46
CA ASN A 46 9.61 -6.42 28.06
C ASN A 46 8.91 -6.06 26.73
N HIS A 47 9.14 -4.85 26.19
CA HIS A 47 8.58 -4.44 24.90
C HIS A 47 9.13 -5.31 23.77
N LYS A 48 8.24 -6.00 23.06
CA LYS A 48 8.57 -6.84 21.90
C LYS A 48 8.00 -6.21 20.63
N PRO A 49 8.84 -5.57 19.80
CA PRO A 49 8.37 -4.99 18.55
C PRO A 49 7.85 -6.08 17.61
N ASP A 50 6.74 -5.80 16.92
CA ASP A 50 6.18 -6.73 15.93
C ASP A 50 6.90 -6.58 14.59
N TYR A 51 7.95 -7.39 14.41
CA TYR A 51 8.77 -7.37 13.20
C TYR A 51 8.00 -7.76 11.94
N LYS A 52 6.93 -8.57 12.05
CA LYS A 52 6.11 -8.94 10.90
C LYS A 52 5.29 -7.74 10.43
N GLU A 53 4.71 -7.01 11.37
CA GLU A 53 3.99 -5.76 11.07
C GLU A 53 4.90 -4.77 10.34
N TYR A 54 6.12 -4.57 10.86
CA TYR A 54 7.14 -3.74 10.21
C TYR A 54 7.42 -4.16 8.75
N ILE A 55 7.67 -5.45 8.50
CA ILE A 55 7.96 -5.95 7.14
C ILE A 55 6.78 -5.70 6.21
N PHE A 56 5.55 -6.03 6.64
CA PHE A 56 4.37 -5.83 5.79
C PHE A 56 4.15 -4.35 5.47
N SER A 57 4.21 -3.47 6.48
CA SER A 57 4.02 -2.03 6.25
C SER A 57 5.12 -1.44 5.37
N LEU A 58 6.36 -1.89 5.52
CA LEU A 58 7.45 -1.48 4.63
C LEU A 58 7.24 -1.98 3.20
N ALA A 59 6.85 -3.23 3.03
CA ALA A 59 6.55 -3.82 1.72
C ALA A 59 5.40 -3.08 1.02
N ILE A 60 4.33 -2.74 1.75
CA ILE A 60 3.21 -1.93 1.24
C ILE A 60 3.71 -0.55 0.79
N GLY A 61 4.54 0.13 1.59
CA GLY A 61 5.12 1.42 1.22
C GLY A 61 5.98 1.35 -0.05
N LEU A 62 6.86 0.34 -0.15
CA LEU A 62 7.72 0.13 -1.31
C LEU A 62 6.93 -0.25 -2.57
N LEU A 63 5.91 -1.11 -2.46
CA LEU A 63 5.06 -1.46 -3.59
C LEU A 63 4.18 -0.30 -4.04
N THR A 64 3.73 0.54 -3.10
CA THR A 64 3.06 1.83 -3.42
C THR A 64 4.00 2.75 -4.20
N LEU A 65 5.26 2.90 -3.77
CA LEU A 65 6.26 3.67 -4.51
C LEU A 65 6.51 3.12 -5.92
N LEU A 66 6.77 1.82 -6.03
CA LEU A 66 7.08 1.17 -7.31
C LEU A 66 5.90 1.21 -8.29
N SER A 67 4.68 0.99 -7.79
CA SER A 67 3.46 1.14 -8.60
C SER A 67 3.27 2.59 -9.05
N GLY A 68 3.57 3.58 -8.20
CA GLY A 68 3.48 4.99 -8.56
C GLY A 68 4.50 5.40 -9.62
N VAL A 69 5.75 4.95 -9.48
CA VAL A 69 6.81 5.16 -10.49
C VAL A 69 6.40 4.49 -11.81
N THR A 70 5.97 3.24 -11.78
CA THR A 70 5.56 2.55 -13.02
C THR A 70 4.33 3.17 -13.67
N LEU A 71 3.39 3.76 -12.93
CA LEU A 71 2.29 4.55 -13.50
C LEU A 71 2.78 5.78 -14.28
N LEU A 72 3.96 6.33 -13.96
CA LEU A 72 4.58 7.43 -14.69
C LEU A 72 5.33 6.97 -15.94
N VAL A 73 6.20 5.97 -15.78
CA VAL A 73 7.19 5.62 -16.82
C VAL A 73 6.79 4.42 -17.67
N SER A 74 6.06 3.45 -17.11
CA SER A 74 5.69 2.20 -17.80
C SER A 74 4.37 1.62 -17.29
N GLN A 75 3.26 2.21 -17.76
CA GLN A 75 1.91 1.88 -17.29
C GLN A 75 1.49 0.43 -17.53
N ASN A 76 2.10 -0.27 -18.49
CA ASN A 76 1.85 -1.71 -18.69
C ASN A 76 2.38 -2.54 -17.51
N ILE A 77 3.56 -2.20 -17.01
CA ILE A 77 4.21 -2.89 -15.87
C ILE A 77 3.53 -2.51 -14.56
N ALA A 78 2.89 -1.34 -14.48
CA ALA A 78 2.19 -0.87 -13.29
C ALA A 78 1.14 -1.87 -12.78
N ILE A 79 0.46 -2.60 -13.67
CA ILE A 79 -0.52 -3.62 -13.30
C ILE A 79 0.10 -4.71 -12.42
N LEU A 80 1.34 -5.13 -12.72
CA LEU A 80 2.04 -6.15 -11.96
C LEU A 80 2.30 -5.67 -10.52
N PHE A 81 2.87 -4.47 -10.36
CA PHE A 81 3.17 -3.91 -9.04
C PHE A 81 1.92 -3.57 -8.23
N LEU A 82 0.87 -3.08 -8.90
CA LEU A 82 -0.43 -2.84 -8.28
C LEU A 82 -1.08 -4.16 -7.81
N GLY A 83 -1.00 -5.23 -8.60
CA GLY A 83 -1.47 -6.55 -8.21
C GLY A 83 -0.72 -7.10 -6.99
N LEU A 84 0.62 -7.00 -6.99
CA LEU A 84 1.44 -7.37 -5.83
C LEU A 84 1.11 -6.54 -4.59
N LEU A 85 0.84 -5.24 -4.76
CA LEU A 85 0.42 -4.35 -3.67
C LEU A 85 -0.87 -4.83 -3.02
N ILE A 86 -1.90 -5.12 -3.82
CA ILE A 86 -3.21 -5.61 -3.34
C ILE A 86 -3.05 -6.93 -2.57
N ILE A 87 -2.29 -7.87 -3.12
CA ILE A 87 -2.03 -9.17 -2.47
C ILE A 87 -1.33 -8.95 -1.12
N THR A 88 -0.33 -8.06 -1.08
CA THR A 88 0.41 -7.76 0.16
C THR A 88 -0.49 -7.11 1.21
N GLN A 89 -1.38 -6.19 0.81
CA GLN A 89 -2.36 -5.59 1.71
C GLN A 89 -3.37 -6.62 2.26
N LEU A 90 -3.83 -7.57 1.45
CA LEU A 90 -4.69 -8.66 1.91
C LEU A 90 -3.99 -9.54 2.93
N MET A 91 -2.73 -9.91 2.69
CA MET A 91 -1.91 -10.67 3.65
C MET A 91 -1.73 -9.89 4.96
N PHE A 92 -1.55 -8.57 4.88
CA PHE A 92 -1.47 -7.71 6.06
C PHE A 92 -2.79 -7.65 6.84
N PHE A 93 -3.93 -7.57 6.16
CA PHE A 93 -5.25 -7.61 6.81
C PHE A 93 -5.52 -8.94 7.50
N ASP A 94 -5.23 -10.07 6.84
CA ASP A 94 -5.32 -11.40 7.47
C ASP A 94 -4.41 -11.52 8.70
N PHE A 95 -3.18 -11.00 8.61
CA PHE A 95 -2.27 -10.95 9.75
C PHE A 95 -2.84 -10.13 10.93
N ARG A 96 -3.36 -8.93 10.66
CA ARG A 96 -3.99 -8.06 11.67
C ARG A 96 -5.25 -8.70 12.26
N GLU A 97 -6.09 -9.31 11.44
CA GLU A 97 -7.32 -9.98 11.89
C GLU A 97 -7.01 -11.16 12.81
N LYS A 98 -5.98 -11.96 12.48
CA LYS A 98 -5.52 -13.06 13.35
C LYS A 98 -5.03 -12.54 14.70
N LYS A 99 -4.30 -11.43 14.73
CA LYS A 99 -3.87 -10.78 15.96
C LYS A 99 -5.05 -10.23 16.76
N PHE A 100 -5.96 -9.52 16.11
CA PHE A 100 -7.18 -9.00 16.73
C PHE A 100 -8.00 -10.10 17.42
N LYS A 101 -8.19 -11.25 16.77
CA LYS A 101 -8.92 -12.40 17.35
C LYS A 101 -8.17 -13.07 18.50
N ALA A 102 -6.83 -13.05 18.48
CA ALA A 102 -6.00 -13.63 19.53
C ALA A 102 -5.83 -12.71 20.76
N SER A 103 -6.09 -11.41 20.62
CA SER A 103 -5.99 -10.42 21.69
C SER A 103 -7.01 -10.64 22.79
N GLN A 104 -6.54 -10.69 24.03
CA GLN A 104 -7.39 -10.90 25.21
C GLN A 104 -7.88 -9.58 25.82
N THR A 105 -7.20 -8.47 25.57
CA THR A 105 -7.55 -7.15 26.10
C THR A 105 -8.17 -6.26 25.04
N ASP A 106 -9.04 -5.34 25.46
CA ASP A 106 -9.66 -4.38 24.52
C ASP A 106 -8.64 -3.37 23.98
N SER A 107 -7.62 -3.02 24.77
CA SER A 107 -6.50 -2.18 24.31
C SER A 107 -5.71 -2.83 23.18
N ASP A 108 -5.42 -4.13 23.27
CA ASP A 108 -4.74 -4.85 22.20
C ASP A 108 -5.62 -4.97 20.95
N LYS A 109 -6.93 -5.17 21.11
CA LYS A 109 -7.87 -5.21 19.98
C LYS A 109 -7.90 -3.88 19.23
N GLU A 110 -7.90 -2.76 19.94
CA GLU A 110 -7.85 -1.44 19.32
C GLU A 110 -6.57 -1.27 18.48
N ASN A 111 -5.41 -1.70 19.00
CA ASN A 111 -4.12 -1.65 18.31
C ASN A 111 -4.05 -2.46 17.01
N TYR A 112 -4.81 -3.57 16.91
CA TYR A 112 -4.84 -4.42 15.72
C TYR A 112 -6.05 -4.16 14.81
N SER A 113 -6.94 -3.25 15.19
CA SER A 113 -8.06 -2.84 14.35
C SER A 113 -7.55 -2.19 13.07
N ILE A 114 -8.20 -2.49 11.94
CA ILE A 114 -7.83 -1.88 10.66
C ILE A 114 -8.43 -0.48 10.62
N SER A 115 -7.57 0.54 10.54
CA SER A 115 -8.03 1.92 10.44
C SER A 115 -8.82 2.14 9.14
N PRO A 116 -9.85 3.02 9.14
CA PRO A 116 -10.57 3.38 7.93
C PRO A 116 -9.65 3.92 6.82
N GLN A 117 -8.59 4.65 7.18
CA GLN A 117 -7.62 5.18 6.23
C GLN A 117 -6.86 4.06 5.52
N THR A 118 -6.44 3.03 6.25
CA THR A 118 -5.75 1.86 5.67
C THR A 118 -6.69 1.10 4.73
N TYR A 119 -7.95 0.92 5.11
CA TYR A 119 -8.93 0.27 4.26
C TYR A 119 -9.24 1.08 2.98
N ASN A 120 -9.37 2.40 3.09
CA ASN A 120 -9.55 3.27 1.93
C ASN A 120 -8.34 3.25 0.99
N ALA A 121 -7.12 3.15 1.52
CA ALA A 121 -5.92 2.99 0.70
C ALA A 121 -5.95 1.67 -0.10
N TYR A 122 -6.43 0.58 0.50
CA TYR A 122 -6.65 -0.69 -0.18
C TYR A 122 -7.71 -0.60 -1.30
N LEU A 123 -8.86 0.03 -1.04
CA LEU A 123 -9.86 0.27 -2.08
C LEU A 123 -9.30 1.13 -3.21
N THR A 124 -8.50 2.14 -2.87
CA THR A 124 -7.85 3.00 -3.86
C THR A 124 -6.91 2.19 -4.77
N SER A 125 -6.11 1.29 -4.22
CA SER A 125 -5.28 0.40 -5.04
C SER A 125 -6.10 -0.49 -5.98
N ILE A 126 -7.26 -0.99 -5.55
CA ILE A 126 -8.16 -1.74 -6.44
C ILE A 126 -8.64 -0.86 -7.58
N TYR A 127 -9.18 0.33 -7.30
CA TYR A 127 -9.70 1.21 -8.34
C TYR A 127 -8.63 1.61 -9.34
N VAL A 128 -7.43 1.94 -8.87
CA VAL A 128 -6.30 2.31 -9.75
C VAL A 128 -5.87 1.12 -10.61
N THR A 129 -5.89 -0.10 -10.06
CA THR A 129 -5.63 -1.32 -10.84
C THR A 129 -6.67 -1.51 -11.94
N ILE A 130 -7.96 -1.31 -11.65
CA ILE A 130 -9.03 -1.40 -12.64
C ILE A 130 -8.80 -0.37 -13.75
N PHE A 131 -8.49 0.89 -13.42
CA PHE A 131 -8.19 1.91 -14.44
C PHE A 131 -6.95 1.57 -15.27
N ALA A 132 -5.91 1.01 -14.66
CA ALA A 132 -4.72 0.56 -15.37
C ALA A 132 -5.03 -0.60 -16.34
N LEU A 133 -5.87 -1.56 -15.93
CA LEU A 133 -6.35 -2.65 -16.78
C LEU A 133 -7.21 -2.13 -17.95
N ILE A 134 -8.16 -1.22 -17.68
CA ILE A 134 -8.98 -0.59 -18.73
C ILE A 134 -8.08 0.09 -19.77
N ARG A 135 -7.09 0.88 -19.30
CA ARG A 135 -6.10 1.53 -20.17
C ARG A 135 -5.33 0.52 -21.01
N TYR A 136 -4.89 -0.59 -20.41
CA TYR A 136 -4.15 -1.64 -21.10
C TYR A 136 -5.00 -2.32 -22.18
N CYS A 137 -6.24 -2.70 -21.88
CA CYS A 137 -7.17 -3.28 -22.84
C CYS A 137 -7.44 -2.31 -24.00
N LEU A 138 -7.75 -1.03 -23.72
CA LEU A 138 -7.97 -0.02 -24.75
C LEU A 138 -6.75 0.17 -25.65
N ASN A 139 -5.54 0.11 -25.09
CA ASN A 139 -4.31 0.23 -25.88
C ASN A 139 -4.09 -0.98 -26.82
N ILE A 140 -4.59 -2.17 -26.48
CA ILE A 140 -4.54 -3.36 -27.35
C ILE A 140 -5.60 -3.30 -28.44
N PHE A 141 -6.80 -2.80 -28.16
CA PHE A 141 -7.89 -2.76 -29.15
C PHE A 141 -7.78 -1.60 -30.15
N VAL A 142 -7.08 -0.51 -29.78
CA VAL A 142 -6.97 0.70 -30.59
C VAL A 142 -5.70 0.72 -31.46
N ASN A 143 -4.67 -0.06 -31.10
CA ASN A 143 -3.50 -0.31 -31.94
C ASN A 143 -3.67 -1.63 -32.71
#